data_AF-A0A1G5RVH1-F1
#
_entry.id   AF-A0A1G5RVH1-F1
#
_cell.length_a   1.000
_cell.length_b   1.000
_cell.length_c   1.000
_cell.angle_alpha   90.00
_cell.angle_beta   90.00
_cell.angle_gamma   90.00
#
_symmetry.space_group_name_H-M   'P 1'
#
loop_
_entity.id
_entity.type
_entity.pdbx_description
1 polymer ?
#
loop_
_entity_poly.entity_id
_entity_poly.type
_entity_poly.pdbx_seq_one_letter_code
_entity_poly.pdbx_strand_id
1 'polypeptide(L)'
;MLEDLGEFLGGTIIFLYGLTILNFFVKWVNKKFRGQLKKNDLVFKGFSAIMKVIVKHHKVFGLLTIAALLSHFAVQFFTYGLSVTGAAAASVLILQVALGVYGHLKKKRGGIWLKLHRGVAVLLMIAIYIHVE
;
A
#
# COMPACT_ATOMS: atom_id res chain seq x y z
N MET A 1 10.03 23.39 9.40
CA MET A 1 8.76 23.00 10.06
C MET A 1 7.74 22.43 9.10
N LEU A 2 7.23 23.21 8.12
CA LEU A 2 6.29 22.67 7.11
C LEU A 2 6.97 21.68 6.16
N GLU A 3 8.22 21.95 5.79
CA GLU A 3 9.04 21.06 4.96
C GLU A 3 9.28 19.70 5.65
N ASP A 4 9.77 19.72 6.90
CA ASP A 4 9.97 18.51 7.72
C ASP A 4 8.69 17.68 7.89
N LEU A 5 7.55 18.37 8.07
CA LEU A 5 6.24 17.73 8.15
C LEU A 5 5.85 17.08 6.81
N GLY A 6 6.14 17.76 5.70
CA GLY A 6 5.93 17.24 4.36
C GLY A 6 6.74 15.97 4.09
N GLU A 7 8.02 15.97 4.46
CA GLU A 7 8.92 14.81 4.35
C GLU A 7 8.43 13.64 5.21
N PHE A 8 8.07 13.91 6.48
CA PHE A 8 7.52 12.90 7.39
C PHE A 8 6.24 12.26 6.83
N LEU A 9 5.33 13.07 6.26
CA LEU A 9 4.11 12.57 5.64
C LEU A 9 4.42 11.73 4.39
N GLY A 10 5.39 12.14 3.58
CA GLY A 10 5.88 11.37 2.42
C GLY A 10 6.41 10.00 2.83
N GLY A 11 7.30 9.97 3.83
CA GLY A 11 7.81 8.72 4.41
C GLY A 11 6.71 7.84 5.00
N THR A 12 5.70 8.44 5.65
CA THR A 12 4.53 7.74 6.19
C THR A 12 3.70 7.07 5.08
N ILE A 13 3.50 7.75 3.95
CA ILE A 13 2.83 7.18 2.76
C ILE A 13 3.60 5.95 2.27
N ILE A 14 4.92 6.07 2.08
CA ILE A 14 5.79 4.98 1.61
C ILE A 14 5.71 3.78 2.58
N PHE A 15 5.82 4.03 3.89
CA PHE A 15 5.75 2.98 4.91
C PHE A 15 4.40 2.24 4.91
N LEU A 16 3.29 2.98 5.00
CA LEU A 16 1.94 2.39 5.02
C LEU A 16 1.65 1.66 3.71
N TYR A 17 2.03 2.24 2.58
CA TYR A 17 1.93 1.61 1.28
C TYR A 17 2.75 0.31 1.21
N GLY A 18 3.97 0.29 1.73
CA GLY A 18 4.80 -0.92 1.86
C GLY A 18 4.08 -2.03 2.64
N LEU A 19 3.44 -1.70 3.76
CA LEU A 19 2.60 -2.64 4.52
C LEU A 19 1.41 -3.15 3.70
N THR A 20 0.81 -2.31 2.83
CA THR A 20 -0.27 -2.76 1.94
C THR A 20 0.23 -3.76 0.90
N ILE A 21 1.40 -3.54 0.28
CA ILE A 21 1.98 -4.47 -0.69
C ILE A 21 2.40 -5.77 -0.02
N LEU A 22 2.91 -5.71 1.21
CA LEU A 22 3.38 -6.89 1.96
C LEU A 22 2.29 -7.97 2.08
N ASN A 23 1.00 -7.59 2.08
CA ASN A 23 -0.13 -8.53 2.02
C ASN A 23 -0.07 -9.50 0.81
N PHE A 24 0.39 -9.04 -0.36
CA PHE A 24 0.61 -9.92 -1.51
C PHE A 24 1.74 -10.91 -1.24
N PHE A 25 2.88 -10.43 -0.76
CA PHE A 25 4.06 -11.26 -0.50
C PHE A 25 3.82 -12.29 0.60
N VAL A 26 3.25 -11.92 1.75
CA VAL A 26 2.97 -12.89 2.83
C VAL A 26 1.98 -13.97 2.38
N LYS A 27 0.98 -13.61 1.55
CA LYS A 27 0.06 -14.60 0.98
C LYS A 27 0.75 -15.52 -0.02
N TRP A 28 1.66 -14.99 -0.83
CA TRP A 28 2.44 -15.78 -1.76
C TRP A 28 3.39 -16.75 -1.04
N VAL A 29 4.13 -16.26 -0.03
CA VAL A 29 5.02 -17.09 0.81
C VAL A 29 4.22 -18.20 1.48
N ASN A 30 3.09 -17.86 2.11
CA ASN A 30 2.22 -18.86 2.72
C ASN A 30 1.71 -19.89 1.70
N LYS A 31 1.33 -19.48 0.49
CA LYS A 31 0.86 -20.42 -0.55
C LYS A 31 1.96 -21.36 -1.03
N LYS A 32 3.18 -20.85 -1.25
CA LYS A 32 4.28 -21.59 -1.87
C LYS A 32 5.08 -22.42 -0.87
N PHE A 33 5.27 -21.93 0.35
CA PHE A 33 6.22 -22.49 1.32
C PHE A 33 5.59 -23.01 2.62
N ARG A 34 4.25 -23.10 2.72
CA ARG A 34 3.57 -23.57 3.95
C ARG A 34 4.15 -24.85 4.53
N GLY A 35 4.42 -25.83 3.68
CA GLY A 35 4.95 -27.13 4.10
C GLY A 35 6.35 -27.02 4.69
N GLN A 36 7.19 -26.12 4.16
CA GLN A 36 8.52 -25.85 4.70
C GLN A 36 8.44 -25.08 6.02
N LEU A 37 7.57 -24.06 6.09
CA LEU A 37 7.36 -23.29 7.32
C LEU A 37 6.93 -24.19 8.48
N LYS A 38 6.02 -25.15 8.22
CA LYS A 38 5.54 -26.12 9.22
C LYS A 38 6.59 -27.10 9.73
N LYS A 39 7.78 -27.19 9.12
CA LYS A 39 8.89 -28.01 9.65
C LYS A 39 9.49 -27.43 10.92
N ASN A 40 9.30 -26.13 11.17
CA ASN A 40 9.77 -25.45 12.36
C ASN A 40 8.61 -24.65 12.99
N ASP A 41 8.14 -25.11 14.14
CA ASP A 41 6.99 -24.53 14.81
C ASP A 41 7.19 -23.06 15.24
N LEU A 42 8.41 -22.68 15.64
CA LEU A 42 8.75 -21.30 16.01
C LEU A 42 8.62 -20.37 14.79
N VAL A 43 9.22 -20.76 13.66
CA VAL A 43 9.14 -20.00 12.41
C VAL A 43 7.71 -19.92 11.90
N PHE A 44 6.96 -21.03 11.94
CA PHE A 44 5.57 -21.04 11.51
C PHE A 44 4.68 -20.14 12.37
N LYS A 45 4.84 -20.17 13.70
CA LYS A 45 4.08 -19.31 14.63
C LYS A 45 4.40 -17.83 14.41
N GLY A 46 5.69 -17.47 14.29
CA GLY A 46 6.12 -16.10 14.04
C GLY A 46 5.58 -15.56 12.70
N PHE A 47 5.76 -16.33 11.62
CA PHE A 47 5.22 -15.97 10.31
C PHE A 47 3.69 -15.84 10.33
N SER A 48 2.99 -16.76 10.99
CA SER A 48 1.52 -16.72 11.09
C SER A 48 1.03 -15.49 11.84
N ALA A 49 1.75 -15.05 12.89
CA ALA A 49 1.45 -13.81 13.60
C ALA A 49 1.61 -12.58 12.69
N ILE A 50 2.73 -12.47 11.97
CA ILE A 50 2.99 -11.38 11.02
C ILE A 50 1.93 -11.37 9.93
N MET A 51 1.67 -12.53 9.30
CA MET A 51 0.66 -12.68 8.27
C MET A 51 -0.73 -12.25 8.78
N LYS A 52 -1.10 -12.64 10.01
CA LYS A 52 -2.38 -12.23 10.61
C LYS A 52 -2.48 -10.72 10.73
N VAL A 53 -1.44 -10.03 11.21
CA VAL A 53 -1.43 -8.56 11.33
C VAL A 53 -1.56 -7.92 9.95
N ILE A 54 -0.69 -8.29 9.00
CA ILE A 54 -0.66 -7.69 7.67
C ILE A 54 -1.99 -7.90 6.92
N VAL A 55 -2.51 -9.12 6.91
CA VAL A 55 -3.75 -9.44 6.18
C VAL A 55 -4.97 -8.80 6.83
N LYS A 56 -5.04 -8.79 8.18
CA LYS A 56 -6.16 -8.19 8.92
C LYS A 56 -6.21 -6.67 8.74
N HIS A 57 -5.06 -6.01 8.80
CA HIS A 57 -4.97 -4.55 8.81
C HIS A 57 -4.69 -3.93 7.43
N HIS A 58 -4.48 -4.72 6.37
CA HIS A 58 -4.25 -4.24 5.00
C HIS A 58 -5.20 -3.11 4.56
N LYS A 59 -6.51 -3.22 4.85
CA LYS A 59 -7.48 -2.17 4.51
C LYS A 59 -7.24 -0.87 5.30
N VAL A 60 -6.93 -1.01 6.59
CA VAL A 60 -6.67 0.12 7.48
C VAL A 60 -5.41 0.85 7.02
N PHE A 61 -4.36 0.11 6.65
CA PHE A 61 -3.15 0.71 6.07
C PHE A 61 -3.47 1.52 4.82
N GLY A 62 -4.25 0.98 3.88
CA GLY A 62 -4.66 1.72 2.67
C GLY A 62 -5.49 2.98 2.96
N LEU A 63 -6.37 2.95 3.97
CA LEU A 63 -7.12 4.14 4.39
C LEU A 63 -6.22 5.20 5.03
N LEU A 64 -5.30 4.79 5.89
CA LEU A 64 -4.31 5.68 6.50
C LEU A 64 -3.37 6.28 5.45
N THR A 65 -3.01 5.52 4.40
CA THR A 65 -2.24 6.03 3.26
C THR A 65 -2.96 7.16 2.55
N ILE A 66 -4.29 7.08 2.35
CA ILE A 66 -5.06 8.20 1.76
C ILE A 66 -5.10 9.41 2.69
N ALA A 67 -5.31 9.20 3.98
CA ALA A 67 -5.29 10.31 4.94
C ALA A 67 -3.93 11.03 4.91
N ALA A 68 -2.83 10.28 4.95
CA ALA A 68 -1.49 10.82 4.84
C ALA A 68 -1.24 11.51 3.48
N LEU A 69 -1.74 10.96 2.37
CA LEU A 69 -1.67 11.58 1.04
C LEU A 69 -2.34 12.94 1.00
N LEU A 70 -3.56 13.06 1.54
CA LEU A 70 -4.29 14.33 1.55
C LEU A 70 -3.55 15.38 2.38
N SER A 71 -3.03 15.00 3.54
CA SER A 71 -2.21 15.87 4.38
C SER A 71 -0.90 16.27 3.69
N HIS A 72 -0.19 15.31 3.09
CA HIS A 72 1.06 15.55 2.37
C HIS A 72 0.84 16.52 1.20
N PHE A 73 -0.19 16.26 0.39
CA PHE A 73 -0.55 17.12 -0.74
C PHE A 73 -0.87 18.54 -0.28
N ALA A 74 -1.66 18.72 0.78
CA ALA A 74 -1.98 20.05 1.30
C ALA A 74 -0.71 20.80 1.74
N VAL A 75 0.15 20.17 2.54
CA VAL A 75 1.40 20.79 3.02
C VAL A 75 2.33 21.16 1.86
N GLN A 76 2.55 20.22 0.93
CA GLN A 76 3.43 20.44 -0.22
C GLN A 76 2.88 21.49 -1.19
N PHE A 77 1.57 21.49 -1.44
CA PHE A 77 0.93 22.46 -2.33
C PHE A 77 1.05 23.89 -1.82
N PHE A 78 0.85 24.12 -0.51
CA PHE A 78 1.01 25.45 0.06
C PHE A 78 2.48 25.89 0.18
N THR A 79 3.42 24.95 0.20
CA THR A 79 4.85 25.26 0.34
C THR A 79 5.52 25.48 -1.02
N TYR A 80 5.25 24.63 -2.02
CA TYR A 80 5.96 24.62 -3.31
C TYR A 80 5.03 24.64 -4.53
N GLY A 81 3.71 24.59 -4.35
CA GLY A 81 2.75 24.49 -5.45
C GLY A 81 2.56 23.06 -5.97
N LEU A 82 2.08 22.93 -7.21
CA LEU A 82 1.72 21.65 -7.79
C LEU A 82 2.92 20.97 -8.46
N SER A 83 3.32 19.80 -7.94
CA SER A 83 4.24 18.89 -8.63
C SER A 83 3.48 17.99 -9.61
N VAL A 84 3.91 17.96 -10.88
CA VAL A 84 3.30 17.09 -11.91
C VAL A 84 3.51 15.61 -11.58
N THR A 85 4.71 15.22 -11.16
CA THR A 85 5.00 13.82 -10.77
C THR A 85 4.25 13.44 -9.49
N GLY A 86 4.12 14.36 -8.54
CA GLY A 86 3.34 14.16 -7.32
C GLY A 86 1.84 13.98 -7.60
N ALA A 87 1.27 14.82 -8.48
CA ALA A 87 -0.12 14.70 -8.90
C ALA A 87 -0.39 13.38 -9.65
N ALA A 88 0.55 12.94 -10.49
CA ALA A 88 0.46 11.64 -11.17
C ALA A 88 0.49 10.47 -10.15
N ALA A 89 1.45 10.46 -9.22
CA ALA A 89 1.54 9.44 -8.17
C ALA A 89 0.29 9.42 -7.28
N ALA A 90 -0.20 10.59 -6.86
CA ALA A 90 -1.43 10.73 -6.08
C ALA A 90 -2.65 10.15 -6.82
N SER A 91 -2.76 10.40 -8.13
CA SER A 91 -3.85 9.89 -8.96
C SER A 91 -3.85 8.36 -9.04
N VAL A 92 -2.66 7.75 -9.21
CA VAL A 92 -2.52 6.28 -9.21
C VAL A 92 -2.86 5.71 -7.82
N LEU A 93 -2.49 6.40 -6.74
CA LEU A 93 -2.79 5.99 -5.37
C LEU A 93 -4.31 6.02 -5.07
N ILE A 94 -4.98 7.09 -5.51
CA ILE A 94 -6.43 7.22 -5.40
C ILE A 94 -7.12 6.11 -6.19
N LEU A 95 -6.67 5.82 -7.43
CA LEU A 95 -7.17 4.71 -8.23
C LEU A 95 -6.97 3.36 -7.51
N GLN A 96 -5.80 3.13 -6.91
CA GLN A 96 -5.49 1.90 -6.18
C GLN A 96 -6.45 1.67 -5.02
N VAL A 97 -6.74 2.72 -4.25
CA VAL A 97 -7.65 2.66 -3.11
C VAL A 97 -9.10 2.53 -3.57
N ALA A 98 -9.50 3.24 -4.62
CA ALA A 98 -10.82 3.09 -5.23
C ALA A 98 -11.08 1.64 -5.69
N LEU A 99 -10.08 0.99 -6.32
CA LEU A 99 -10.16 -0.43 -6.67
C LEU A 99 -10.29 -1.32 -5.41
N GLY A 100 -9.58 -0.99 -4.34
CA GLY A 100 -9.68 -1.67 -3.05
C GLY A 100 -11.08 -1.57 -2.41
N VAL A 101 -11.65 -0.36 -2.38
CA VAL A 101 -13.01 -0.08 -1.88
C VAL A 101 -14.05 -0.78 -2.76
N TYR A 102 -13.96 -0.65 -4.07
CA TYR A 102 -14.82 -1.36 -5.03
C TYR A 102 -14.81 -2.87 -4.78
N GLY A 103 -13.62 -3.43 -4.60
CA GLY A 103 -13.44 -4.82 -4.22
C GLY A 103 -14.16 -5.16 -2.93
N HIS A 104 -14.03 -4.32 -1.90
CA HIS A 104 -14.69 -4.56 -0.63
C HIS A 104 -16.23 -4.62 -0.75
N LEU A 105 -16.83 -3.72 -1.52
CA LEU A 105 -18.28 -3.58 -1.68
C LEU A 105 -18.91 -4.67 -2.56
N LYS A 106 -18.16 -5.23 -3.52
CA LYS A 106 -18.69 -6.26 -4.43
C LYS A 106 -18.72 -7.66 -3.78
N LYS A 107 -19.90 -8.30 -3.84
CA LYS A 107 -20.16 -9.67 -3.34
C LYS A 107 -19.37 -10.75 -4.12
N LYS A 108 -19.28 -10.63 -5.44
CA LYS A 108 -18.47 -11.53 -6.30
C LYS A 108 -17.42 -10.70 -7.04
N ARG A 109 -16.15 -11.02 -6.81
CA ARG A 109 -15.01 -10.33 -7.42
C ARG A 109 -14.41 -11.27 -8.45
N GLY A 110 -14.34 -10.83 -9.71
CA GLY A 110 -13.70 -11.60 -10.76
C GLY A 110 -12.18 -11.63 -10.62
N GLY A 111 -11.53 -12.63 -11.22
CA GLY A 111 -10.07 -12.72 -11.28
C GLY A 111 -9.42 -11.50 -11.97
N ILE A 112 -10.14 -10.84 -12.89
CA ILE A 112 -9.69 -9.62 -13.58
C ILE A 112 -9.50 -8.46 -12.59
N TRP A 113 -10.47 -8.23 -11.70
CA TRP A 113 -10.35 -7.16 -10.69
C TRP A 113 -9.11 -7.35 -9.82
N LEU A 114 -8.83 -8.59 -9.41
CA LEU A 114 -7.65 -8.89 -8.60
C LEU A 114 -6.34 -8.63 -9.36
N LYS A 115 -6.30 -8.94 -10.67
CA LYS A 115 -5.16 -8.62 -11.53
C LYS A 115 -4.97 -7.11 -11.64
N LEU A 116 -6.04 -6.35 -11.88
CA LEU A 116 -5.99 -4.88 -11.97
C LEU A 116 -5.54 -4.25 -10.65
N HIS A 117 -6.15 -4.63 -9.52
CA HIS A 117 -5.77 -4.09 -8.20
C HIS A 117 -4.32 -4.40 -7.82
N ARG A 118 -3.76 -5.51 -8.29
CA ARG A 118 -2.32 -5.81 -8.09
C ARG A 118 -1.43 -5.07 -9.08
N GLY A 119 -1.85 -4.97 -10.34
CA GLY A 119 -1.11 -4.26 -11.38
C GLY A 119 -1.00 -2.77 -11.07
N VAL A 120 -2.08 -2.14 -10.61
CA VAL A 120 -2.10 -0.73 -10.20
C VAL A 120 -1.23 -0.49 -8.96
N ALA A 121 -1.14 -1.46 -8.03
CA ALA A 121 -0.14 -1.37 -6.96
C ALA A 121 1.29 -1.33 -7.53
N VAL A 122 1.66 -2.25 -8.42
CA VAL A 122 3.01 -2.23 -9.01
C VAL A 122 3.28 -0.92 -9.75
N LEU A 123 2.31 -0.41 -10.51
CA LEU A 123 2.40 0.89 -11.17
C LEU A 123 2.59 2.04 -10.17
N LEU A 124 1.87 2.02 -9.04
CA LEU A 124 2.01 3.01 -7.98
C LEU A 124 3.42 3.02 -7.38
N MET A 125 4.04 1.85 -7.22
CA MET A 125 5.41 1.76 -6.73
C MET A 125 6.38 2.48 -7.67
N ILE A 126 6.21 2.33 -8.99
CA ILE A 126 7.01 3.02 -10.00
C ILE A 126 6.75 4.53 -9.95
N ALA A 127 5.48 4.95 -9.85
CA ALA A 127 5.11 6.36 -9.79
C ALA A 127 5.67 7.06 -8.53
N ILE A 128 5.67 6.38 -7.38
CA ILE A 128 6.28 6.89 -6.14
C ILE A 128 7.79 7.03 -6.33
N TYR A 129 8.47 6.03 -6.89
CA TYR A 129 9.91 6.10 -7.16
C TYR A 129 10.26 7.31 -8.03
N ILE A 130 9.57 7.50 -9.15
CA ILE A 130 9.78 8.66 -10.06
C ILE A 130 9.47 10.00 -9.39
N HIS A 131 8.59 10.04 -8.40
CA HIS A 131 8.26 11.28 -7.70
C HIS A 131 9.30 11.65 -6.63
N VAL A 132 9.96 10.65 -6.04
CA VAL A 132 10.93 10.83 -4.95
C VAL A 132 12.34 11.13 -5.49
N GLU A 133 12.69 10.57 -6.65
CA GLU A 133 13.94 10.87 -7.39
C GLU A 133 13.85 12.18 -8.17
#